data_AF-A0A7G9YXG6-F1
#
_entry.id   AF-A0A7G9YXG6-F1
#
_cell.length_a   1.000
_cell.length_b   1.000
_cell.length_c   1.000
_cell.angle_alpha   90.00
_cell.angle_beta   90.00
_cell.angle_gamma   90.00
#
_symmetry.space_group_name_H-M   'P 1'
#
loop_
_entity.id
_entity.type
_entity.pdbx_description
1 polymer ?
#
loop_
_entity_poly.entity_id
_entity_poly.type
_entity_poly.pdbx_seq_one_letter_code
_entity_poly.pdbx_strand_id
1 'polypeptide(L)'
;MDEYERLDEDQQKVVNLLLASRGPTYREKICFKIATKSFMTALEDIDGNQIESGDDFTPVCLDRFDLDEERKHGFYRKFIEDLANWRLQTIWDYKIFISDLLPISTSSEGDYSGFENIVTLSSFIPRDFLELCKDMVFYAYPNLLIEPKREKLDPISPNLQNTVIKIHADNLFENLNRIMDEEERPLPRTRSENARRLIESWGKIFKRILTGSKRKEKRTVSEFQIRDASKLNIRVLNALSDCTKTRTLRVPLTKRNPQIKRNIPSDRYELHRLLCARFGLSLARRWPKEVDAEWLNELIGSEDPAKVIDELTKYFIKEENFPPKQPALFDYGEKT
;
A
#
# COMPACT_ATOMS: atom_id res chain seq x y z
N MET A 1 14.83 13.27 7.09
CA MET A 1 13.36 13.09 7.16
C MET A 1 12.66 14.40 7.42
N ASP A 2 13.33 15.33 8.09
CA ASP A 2 12.81 16.66 8.45
C ASP A 2 12.39 17.51 7.25
N GLU A 3 13.01 17.29 6.07
CA GLU A 3 12.62 17.95 4.83
C GLU A 3 11.46 17.25 4.09
N TYR A 4 11.32 15.93 4.23
CA TYR A 4 10.19 15.17 3.66
C TYR A 4 8.87 15.54 4.35
N GLU A 5 8.91 15.83 5.66
CA GLU A 5 7.73 16.26 6.44
C GLU A 5 7.23 17.66 6.08
N ARG A 6 8.05 18.44 5.37
CA ARG A 6 7.68 19.75 4.85
C ARG A 6 7.10 19.68 3.44
N LEU A 7 7.14 18.51 2.80
CA LEU A 7 6.53 18.28 1.50
C LEU A 7 5.02 18.10 1.66
N ASP A 8 4.25 18.59 0.70
CA ASP A 8 2.82 18.31 0.64
C ASP A 8 2.52 16.83 0.29
N GLU A 9 1.28 16.39 0.44
CA GLU A 9 0.91 14.98 0.25
C GLU A 9 1.23 14.45 -1.15
N ASP A 10 1.14 15.28 -2.18
CA ASP A 10 1.37 14.85 -3.56
C ASP A 10 2.87 14.76 -3.87
N GLN A 11 3.66 15.70 -3.35
CA GLN A 11 5.12 15.61 -3.36
C GLN A 11 5.61 14.40 -2.58
N GLN A 12 5.02 14.11 -1.42
CA GLN A 12 5.30 12.92 -0.63
C GLN A 12 4.95 11.63 -1.39
N LYS A 13 3.82 11.60 -2.10
CA LYS A 13 3.45 10.47 -2.98
C LYS A 13 4.47 10.27 -4.10
N VAL A 14 4.91 11.34 -4.77
CA VAL A 14 5.93 11.29 -5.83
C VAL A 14 7.26 10.79 -5.27
N VAL A 15 7.71 11.30 -4.13
CA VAL A 15 8.96 10.84 -3.49
C VAL A 15 8.87 9.37 -3.10
N ASN A 16 7.78 8.94 -2.46
CA ASN A 16 7.58 7.54 -2.10
C ASN A 16 7.54 6.62 -3.32
N LEU A 17 6.94 7.08 -4.43
CA LEU A 17 6.93 6.36 -5.68
C LEU A 17 8.35 6.22 -6.26
N LEU A 18 9.12 7.30 -6.27
CA LEU A 18 10.50 7.30 -6.76
C LEU A 18 11.41 6.40 -5.91
N LEU A 19 11.20 6.36 -4.59
CA LEU A 19 11.92 5.46 -3.69
C LEU A 19 11.52 3.99 -3.89
N ALA A 20 10.22 3.72 -4.09
CA ALA A 20 9.72 2.36 -4.30
C ALA A 20 10.07 1.77 -5.68
N SER A 21 10.34 2.63 -6.68
CA SER A 21 10.60 2.21 -8.07
C SER A 21 12.08 2.12 -8.43
N ARG A 22 13.00 2.67 -7.63
CA ARG A 22 14.43 2.68 -7.95
C ARG A 22 15.18 1.51 -7.30
N GLY A 23 15.52 0.54 -8.15
CA GLY A 23 16.52 -0.49 -7.89
C GLY A 23 17.96 0.04 -7.84
N PRO A 24 18.98 -0.80 -8.09
CA PRO A 24 20.37 -0.65 -7.62
C PRO A 24 21.19 0.50 -8.25
N THR A 25 20.61 1.44 -8.98
CA THR A 25 21.24 2.69 -9.41
C THR A 25 21.37 3.70 -8.26
N TYR A 26 21.76 3.22 -7.08
CA TYR A 26 22.21 4.05 -5.94
C TYR A 26 23.44 4.93 -6.28
N ARG A 27 24.08 4.72 -7.43
CA ARG A 27 25.19 5.55 -7.93
C ARG A 27 24.74 6.78 -8.70
N GLU A 28 23.49 6.84 -9.17
CA GLU A 28 22.94 8.03 -9.79
C GLU A 28 22.37 8.91 -8.68
N LYS A 29 23.19 9.86 -8.23
CA LYS A 29 22.82 10.86 -7.24
C LYS A 29 21.50 11.51 -7.67
N ILE A 30 20.54 11.61 -6.75
CA ILE A 30 19.41 12.51 -6.94
C ILE A 30 20.00 13.92 -6.96
N CYS A 31 20.08 14.52 -8.14
CA CYS A 31 20.42 15.92 -8.30
C CYS A 31 19.14 16.72 -8.13
N PHE A 32 18.94 17.32 -6.96
CA PHE A 32 18.00 18.42 -6.84
C PHE A 32 18.70 19.68 -7.37
N LYS A 33 18.06 20.42 -8.27
CA LYS A 33 18.50 21.78 -8.60
C LYS A 33 18.18 22.66 -7.38
N ILE A 34 19.16 22.84 -6.50
CA ILE A 34 19.18 24.05 -5.65
C ILE A 34 19.44 25.18 -6.65
N ALA A 35 18.48 26.09 -6.78
CA ALA A 35 18.60 27.26 -7.64
C ALA A 35 19.86 28.04 -7.24
N THR A 36 20.97 27.79 -7.94
CA THR A 36 22.17 28.61 -7.87
C THR A 36 22.33 29.24 -9.24
N LYS A 37 22.16 30.56 -9.26
CA LYS A 37 22.08 31.42 -10.44
C LYS A 37 23.41 31.51 -11.21
N SER A 38 24.33 30.56 -11.05
CA SER A 38 25.75 30.82 -11.25
C SER A 38 26.54 29.75 -12.01
N PHE A 39 25.98 28.59 -12.34
CA PHE A 39 26.73 27.58 -13.10
C PHE A 39 25.87 26.94 -14.20
N MET A 40 26.22 27.23 -15.46
CA MET A 40 25.68 26.52 -16.62
C MET A 40 26.15 25.07 -16.57
N THR A 41 25.26 24.17 -16.17
CA THR A 41 25.49 22.73 -16.23
C THR A 41 24.55 22.18 -17.29
N ALA A 42 25.06 21.36 -18.22
CA ALA A 42 24.20 20.59 -19.11
C ALA A 42 23.49 19.53 -18.27
N LEU A 43 22.16 19.56 -18.27
CA LEU A 43 21.34 18.61 -17.53
C LEU A 43 20.78 17.58 -18.50
N GLU A 44 20.82 16.31 -18.12
CA GLU A 44 20.27 15.19 -18.87
C GLU A 44 19.16 14.51 -18.05
N ASP A 45 18.14 13.99 -18.72
CA ASP A 45 17.11 13.17 -18.11
C ASP A 45 17.59 11.74 -17.81
N ILE A 46 16.72 10.90 -17.25
CA ILE A 46 17.05 9.50 -16.90
C ILE A 46 17.32 8.60 -18.11
N ASP A 47 17.02 9.06 -19.32
CA ASP A 47 17.29 8.37 -20.59
C ASP A 47 18.50 9.00 -21.33
N GLY A 48 19.16 10.00 -20.74
CA GLY A 48 20.31 10.69 -21.32
C GLY A 48 19.94 11.80 -22.32
N ASN A 49 18.68 12.22 -22.41
CA ASN A 49 18.29 13.34 -23.27
C ASN A 49 18.59 14.66 -22.58
N GLN A 50 19.09 15.65 -23.34
CA GLN A 50 19.35 16.98 -22.80
C GLN A 50 18.04 17.68 -22.42
N ILE A 51 18.02 18.23 -21.20
CA ILE A 51 16.93 19.04 -20.68
C ILE A 51 17.10 20.46 -21.22
N GLU A 52 16.10 20.93 -21.96
CA GLU A 52 16.10 22.30 -22.50
C GLU A 52 16.13 23.32 -21.36
N SER A 53 17.12 24.23 -21.40
CA SER A 53 17.35 25.22 -20.36
C SER A 53 16.30 26.34 -20.29
N GLY A 54 15.41 26.41 -21.27
CA GLY A 54 14.43 27.49 -21.43
C GLY A 54 13.15 27.30 -20.61
N ASP A 55 12.75 26.05 -20.36
CA ASP A 55 11.55 25.73 -19.60
C ASP A 55 11.94 25.16 -18.24
N ASP A 56 11.47 25.81 -17.16
CA ASP A 56 11.79 25.43 -15.78
C ASP A 56 11.23 24.06 -15.35
N PHE A 57 10.52 23.35 -16.26
CA PHE A 57 9.90 22.07 -16.01
C PHE A 57 9.93 21.19 -17.26
N THR A 58 10.43 19.97 -17.13
CA THR A 58 10.25 18.92 -18.16
C THR A 58 9.17 17.96 -17.69
N PRO A 59 8.15 17.65 -18.53
CA PRO A 59 7.15 16.65 -18.19
C PRO A 59 7.82 15.27 -18.10
N VAL A 60 7.84 14.69 -16.91
CA VAL A 60 8.24 13.30 -16.70
C VAL A 60 7.03 12.42 -16.96
N CYS A 61 7.16 11.48 -17.90
CA CYS A 61 6.13 10.50 -18.17
C CYS A 61 5.97 9.55 -16.96
N LEU A 62 4.96 9.81 -16.12
CA LEU A 62 4.62 8.97 -14.97
C LEU A 62 4.09 7.59 -15.41
N ASP A 63 3.73 7.43 -16.68
CA ASP A 63 3.28 6.13 -17.23
C ASP A 63 4.42 5.12 -17.35
N ARG A 64 5.70 5.54 -17.21
CA ARG A 64 6.86 4.63 -17.22
C ARG A 64 7.13 3.94 -15.88
N PHE A 65 6.28 4.15 -14.86
CA PHE A 65 6.34 3.45 -13.57
C PHE A 65 5.64 2.08 -13.59
N ASP A 66 5.46 1.48 -14.76
CA ASP A 66 5.01 0.10 -14.98
C ASP A 66 6.10 -0.94 -14.65
N LEU A 67 6.66 -0.86 -13.44
CA LEU A 67 7.43 -1.97 -12.90
C LEU A 67 6.45 -3.07 -12.47
N ASP A 68 6.72 -4.31 -12.90
CA ASP A 68 6.02 -5.47 -12.35
C ASP A 68 6.12 -5.47 -10.82
N GLU A 69 5.02 -5.75 -10.13
CA GLU A 69 4.90 -5.60 -8.68
C GLU A 69 5.90 -6.48 -7.92
N GLU A 70 6.32 -7.61 -8.51
CA GLU A 70 7.38 -8.46 -7.96
C GLU A 70 8.76 -7.76 -8.00
N ARG A 71 9.07 -7.05 -9.09
CA ARG A 71 10.31 -6.25 -9.19
C ARG A 71 10.28 -5.07 -8.24
N LYS A 72 9.14 -4.38 -8.15
CA LYS A 72 8.93 -3.27 -7.21
C LYS A 72 9.11 -3.72 -5.76
N HIS A 73 8.59 -4.91 -5.41
CA HIS A 73 8.80 -5.49 -4.08
C HIS A 73 10.27 -5.79 -3.80
N GLY A 74 10.96 -6.45 -4.74
CA GLY A 74 12.40 -6.72 -4.60
C GLY A 74 13.25 -5.45 -4.41
N PHE A 75 12.95 -4.38 -5.15
CA PHE A 75 13.67 -3.11 -5.03
C PHE A 75 13.38 -2.39 -3.72
N TYR A 76 12.11 -2.23 -3.36
CA TYR A 76 11.72 -1.59 -2.12
C TYR A 76 12.27 -2.35 -0.90
N ARG A 77 12.19 -3.68 -0.91
CA ARG A 77 12.76 -4.54 0.13
C ARG A 77 14.24 -4.23 0.34
N LYS A 78 15.04 -4.25 -0.73
CA LYS A 78 16.48 -3.95 -0.66
C LYS A 78 16.74 -2.53 -0.16
N PHE A 79 16.04 -1.54 -0.71
CA PHE A 79 16.14 -0.14 -0.28
C PHE A 79 15.90 0.02 1.23
N ILE A 80 14.84 -0.61 1.74
CA ILE A 80 14.48 -0.56 3.15
C ILE A 80 15.47 -1.33 4.03
N GLU A 81 15.95 -2.48 3.56
CA GLU A 81 16.99 -3.25 4.26
C GLU A 81 18.25 -2.41 4.42
N ASP A 82 18.75 -1.81 3.33
CA ASP A 82 19.93 -0.94 3.33
C ASP A 82 19.72 0.27 4.26
N LEU A 83 18.55 0.92 4.19
CA LEU A 83 18.21 2.05 5.06
C LEU A 83 18.17 1.68 6.54
N ALA A 84 17.52 0.55 6.88
CA ALA A 84 17.39 0.09 8.26
C ALA A 84 18.76 -0.31 8.84
N ASN A 85 19.56 -1.05 8.06
CA ASN A 85 20.92 -1.44 8.43
C ASN A 85 21.82 -0.22 8.60
N TRP A 86 21.76 0.75 7.68
CA TRP A 86 22.51 2.00 7.81
C TRP A 86 22.16 2.73 9.12
N ARG A 87 20.87 2.82 9.48
CA ARG A 87 20.46 3.42 10.76
C ARG A 87 21.02 2.64 11.95
N LEU A 88 20.82 1.32 11.99
CA LEU A 88 21.30 0.47 13.09
C LEU A 88 22.81 0.58 13.28
N GLN A 89 23.58 0.52 12.20
CA GLN A 89 25.04 0.45 12.24
C GLN A 89 25.71 1.82 12.32
N THR A 90 25.16 2.85 11.68
CA THR A 90 25.82 4.17 11.60
C THR A 90 25.29 5.14 12.64
N ILE A 91 23.97 5.18 12.85
CA ILE A 91 23.35 6.13 13.80
C ILE A 91 23.39 5.54 15.21
N TRP A 92 22.98 4.29 15.34
CA TRP A 92 22.85 3.64 16.65
C TRP A 92 24.09 2.81 17.02
N ASP A 93 25.01 2.59 16.08
CA ASP A 93 26.27 1.86 16.25
C ASP A 93 26.07 0.44 16.85
N TYR A 94 25.00 -0.24 16.41
CA TYR A 94 24.78 -1.67 16.63
C TYR A 94 25.33 -2.48 15.47
N LYS A 95 26.14 -3.51 15.75
CA LYS A 95 26.69 -4.42 14.75
C LYS A 95 25.73 -5.57 14.44
N ILE A 96 24.51 -5.24 14.01
CA ILE A 96 23.44 -6.18 13.69
C ILE A 96 22.75 -5.78 12.39
N PHE A 97 22.17 -6.75 11.67
CA PHE A 97 21.31 -6.48 10.52
C PHE A 97 19.83 -6.54 10.92
N ILE A 98 18.99 -5.78 10.22
CA ILE A 98 17.54 -5.72 10.49
C ILE A 98 16.86 -7.09 10.33
N SER A 99 17.35 -7.92 9.42
CA SER A 99 16.87 -9.29 9.20
C SER A 99 17.18 -10.24 10.35
N ASP A 100 18.30 -10.02 11.07
CA ASP A 100 18.62 -10.77 12.30
C ASP A 100 17.71 -10.37 13.46
N LEU A 101 17.34 -9.08 13.51
CA LEU A 101 16.48 -8.53 14.56
C LEU A 101 15.01 -8.92 14.36
N LEU A 102 14.58 -9.09 13.11
CA LEU A 102 13.20 -9.41 12.72
C LEU A 102 13.16 -10.77 12.01
N PRO A 103 13.41 -11.87 12.73
CA PRO A 103 13.45 -13.20 12.14
C PRO A 103 12.07 -13.62 11.64
N ILE A 104 12.06 -14.42 10.57
CA ILE A 104 10.85 -15.03 10.03
C ILE A 104 10.38 -16.13 10.99
N SER A 105 9.08 -16.14 11.29
CA SER A 105 8.45 -17.27 11.96
C SER A 105 8.19 -18.41 10.97
N THR A 106 8.49 -19.64 11.39
CA THR A 106 8.22 -20.86 10.64
C THR A 106 6.73 -21.22 10.73
N SER A 107 5.94 -20.47 9.96
CA SER A 107 4.58 -20.81 9.50
C SER A 107 3.51 -21.09 10.57
N SER A 108 2.71 -20.06 10.87
CA SER A 108 1.31 -20.25 11.26
C SER A 108 0.41 -19.32 10.43
N GLU A 109 -0.80 -19.77 10.08
CA GLU A 109 -1.78 -18.91 9.42
C GLU A 109 -2.09 -17.70 10.30
N GLY A 110 -1.90 -16.49 9.79
CA GLY A 110 -2.13 -15.25 10.53
C GLY A 110 -0.90 -14.70 11.26
N ASP A 111 0.28 -15.27 11.01
CA ASP A 111 1.56 -14.69 11.43
C ASP A 111 2.06 -13.65 10.42
N TYR A 112 2.34 -12.45 10.91
CA TYR A 112 2.90 -11.34 10.12
C TYR A 112 4.32 -10.95 10.55
N SER A 113 4.94 -11.73 11.42
CA SER A 113 6.33 -11.51 11.86
C SER A 113 7.33 -11.76 10.73
N GLY A 114 8.51 -11.19 10.88
CA GLY A 114 9.62 -11.30 9.95
C GLY A 114 9.75 -10.08 9.05
N PHE A 115 10.99 -9.75 8.71
CA PHE A 115 11.35 -8.60 7.88
C PHE A 115 10.51 -8.53 6.59
N GLU A 116 10.39 -9.62 5.82
CA GLU A 116 9.62 -9.65 4.55
C GLU A 116 8.15 -9.28 4.70
N ASN A 117 7.53 -9.77 5.78
CA ASN A 117 6.13 -9.51 6.05
C ASN A 117 5.94 -8.05 6.45
N ILE A 118 6.85 -7.49 7.26
CA ILE A 118 6.83 -6.09 7.68
C ILE A 118 7.05 -5.14 6.49
N VAL A 119 7.98 -5.47 5.59
CA VAL A 119 8.17 -4.77 4.29
C VAL A 119 6.88 -4.78 3.47
N THR A 120 6.14 -5.90 3.46
CA THR A 120 4.88 -6.00 2.72
C THR A 120 3.75 -5.22 3.41
N LEU A 121 3.70 -5.25 4.75
CA LEU A 121 2.70 -4.56 5.56
C LEU A 121 2.81 -3.04 5.49
N SER A 122 4.03 -2.51 5.29
CA SER A 122 4.26 -1.07 5.12
C SER A 122 3.70 -0.52 3.81
N SER A 123 3.10 -1.35 2.94
CA SER A 123 2.52 -0.90 1.68
C SER A 123 3.51 -0.14 0.79
N PHE A 124 4.81 -0.46 0.85
CA PHE A 124 5.85 0.28 0.15
C PHE A 124 6.03 1.73 0.63
N ILE A 125 5.65 2.04 1.88
CA ILE A 125 5.82 3.34 2.52
C ILE A 125 6.97 3.24 3.53
N PRO A 126 8.15 3.84 3.27
CA PRO A 126 9.31 3.73 4.17
C PRO A 126 9.01 4.17 5.61
N ARG A 127 8.18 5.19 5.78
CA ARG A 127 7.78 5.69 7.10
C ARG A 127 7.08 4.60 7.92
N ASP A 128 6.09 3.94 7.34
CA ASP A 128 5.31 2.91 8.05
C ASP A 128 6.21 1.73 8.44
N PHE A 129 7.15 1.34 7.57
CA PHE A 129 8.16 0.33 7.90
C PHE A 129 9.01 0.75 9.11
N LEU A 130 9.55 1.98 9.07
CA LEU A 130 10.44 2.47 10.12
C LEU A 130 9.71 2.68 11.44
N GLU A 131 8.46 3.12 11.41
CA GLU A 131 7.60 3.27 12.60
C GLU A 131 7.33 1.92 13.26
N LEU A 132 6.97 0.90 12.47
CA LEU A 132 6.82 -0.47 12.97
C LEU A 132 8.11 -0.97 13.62
N CYS A 133 9.25 -0.82 12.95
CA CYS A 133 10.54 -1.27 13.49
C CYS A 133 10.93 -0.52 14.77
N LYS A 134 10.74 0.80 14.80
CA LYS A 134 11.02 1.63 15.97
C LYS A 134 10.22 1.15 17.18
N ASP A 135 8.92 0.94 17.00
CA ASP A 135 8.05 0.50 18.10
C ASP A 135 8.37 -0.93 18.53
N MET A 136 8.66 -1.85 17.59
CA MET A 136 9.12 -3.21 17.92
C MET A 136 10.38 -3.19 18.79
N VAL A 137 11.38 -2.36 18.42
CA VAL A 137 12.61 -2.19 19.22
C VAL A 137 12.29 -1.60 20.59
N PHE A 138 11.49 -0.54 20.64
CA PHE A 138 11.15 0.14 21.89
C PHE A 138 10.40 -0.78 22.87
N TYR A 139 9.44 -1.57 22.39
CA TYR A 139 8.73 -2.52 23.24
C TYR A 139 9.58 -3.73 23.63
N ALA A 140 10.52 -4.17 22.79
CA ALA A 140 11.43 -5.26 23.11
C ALA A 140 12.50 -4.82 24.14
N TYR A 141 12.90 -3.55 24.07
CA TYR A 141 14.00 -2.97 24.85
C TYR A 141 13.59 -1.61 25.44
N PRO A 142 12.66 -1.56 26.40
CA PRO A 142 12.12 -0.29 26.93
C PRO A 142 13.20 0.59 27.60
N ASN A 143 14.25 -0.03 28.14
CA ASN A 143 15.34 0.67 28.81
C ASN A 143 16.53 0.99 27.90
N LEU A 144 16.42 0.80 26.58
CA LEU A 144 17.55 0.94 25.64
C LEU A 144 18.21 2.33 25.67
N LEU A 145 17.46 3.36 26.08
CA LEU A 145 17.93 4.74 26.20
C LEU A 145 18.59 5.07 27.55
N ILE A 146 18.42 4.20 28.55
CA ILE A 146 18.84 4.44 29.94
C ILE A 146 19.97 3.48 30.32
N GLU A 147 19.93 2.25 29.85
CA GLU A 147 20.96 1.23 30.11
C GLU A 147 22.24 1.48 29.30
N PRO A 148 23.42 1.05 29.82
CA PRO A 148 24.64 1.07 29.04
C PRO A 148 24.43 0.27 27.74
N LYS A 149 24.88 0.87 26.64
CA LYS A 149 24.67 0.36 25.30
C LYS A 149 25.15 -1.09 25.19
N ARG A 150 24.26 -1.97 24.73
CA ARG A 150 24.58 -3.37 24.45
C ARG A 150 25.36 -3.46 23.14
N GLU A 151 26.34 -4.37 23.06
CA GLU A 151 27.04 -4.61 21.79
C GLU A 151 26.14 -5.25 20.73
N LYS A 152 25.14 -6.02 21.16
CA LYS A 152 24.15 -6.70 20.32
C LYS A 152 22.77 -6.66 20.96
N LEU A 153 21.75 -6.74 20.10
CA LEU A 153 20.36 -6.94 20.47
C LEU A 153 19.94 -8.37 20.10
N ASP A 154 19.15 -9.00 20.94
CA ASP A 154 18.57 -10.31 20.64
C ASP A 154 17.45 -10.17 19.58
N PRO A 155 17.15 -11.24 18.82
CA PRO A 155 16.03 -11.22 17.89
C PRO A 155 14.70 -10.93 18.58
N ILE A 156 13.88 -10.07 17.98
CA ILE A 156 12.56 -9.70 18.51
C ILE A 156 11.60 -10.86 18.29
N SER A 157 10.95 -11.32 19.36
CA SER A 157 10.03 -12.47 19.26
C SER A 157 8.86 -12.22 18.27
N PRO A 158 8.45 -13.23 17.48
CA PRO A 158 7.29 -13.13 16.59
C PRO A 158 6.01 -12.63 17.27
N ASN A 159 5.75 -13.05 18.50
CA ASN A 159 4.57 -12.62 19.27
C ASN A 159 4.57 -11.12 19.51
N LEU A 160 5.73 -10.53 19.86
CA LEU A 160 5.84 -9.10 20.05
C LEU A 160 5.70 -8.35 18.72
N GLN A 161 6.33 -8.84 17.65
CA GLN A 161 6.18 -8.25 16.31
C GLN A 161 4.71 -8.19 15.90
N ASN A 162 3.98 -9.32 16.00
CA ASN A 162 2.56 -9.39 15.69
C ASN A 162 1.70 -8.47 16.57
N THR A 163 2.07 -8.30 17.84
CA THR A 163 1.38 -7.39 18.76
C THR A 163 1.52 -5.94 18.31
N VAL A 164 2.74 -5.49 17.99
CA VAL A 164 2.99 -4.13 17.47
C VAL A 164 2.28 -3.92 16.14
N ILE A 165 2.36 -4.88 15.20
CA ILE A 165 1.67 -4.84 13.91
C ILE A 165 0.16 -4.65 14.12
N LYS A 166 -0.45 -5.40 15.05
CA LYS A 166 -1.89 -5.30 15.34
C LYS A 166 -2.26 -3.95 15.92
N ILE A 167 -1.46 -3.41 16.86
CA ILE A 167 -1.67 -2.08 17.44
C ILE A 167 -1.64 -1.01 16.33
N HIS A 168 -0.65 -1.08 15.44
CA HIS A 168 -0.53 -0.17 14.30
C HIS A 168 -1.70 -0.30 13.32
N ALA A 169 -2.15 -1.52 13.02
CA ALA A 169 -3.31 -1.77 12.17
C ALA A 169 -4.61 -1.23 12.76
N ASP A 170 -4.79 -1.39 14.07
CA ASP A 170 -5.94 -0.87 14.80
C ASP A 170 -5.89 0.67 14.83
N ASN A 171 -4.74 1.28 15.13
CA ASN A 171 -4.57 2.73 15.09
C ASN A 171 -4.83 3.32 13.69
N LEU A 172 -4.35 2.66 12.63
CA LEU A 172 -4.61 3.08 11.24
C LEU A 172 -6.12 3.08 10.95
N PHE A 173 -6.85 2.07 11.42
CA PHE A 173 -8.30 2.02 11.27
C PHE A 173 -9.01 3.06 12.14
N GLU A 174 -8.59 3.26 13.38
CA GLU A 174 -9.20 4.24 14.29
C GLU A 174 -8.92 5.69 13.88
N ASN A 175 -7.90 5.96 13.04
CA ASN A 175 -7.71 7.28 12.42
C ASN A 175 -8.92 7.73 11.58
N LEU A 176 -9.77 6.81 11.12
CA LEU A 176 -11.04 7.16 10.47
C LEU A 176 -11.96 7.96 11.39
N ASN A 177 -11.87 7.79 12.71
CA ASN A 177 -12.65 8.58 13.67
C ASN A 177 -12.30 10.07 13.67
N ARG A 178 -11.13 10.44 13.12
CA ARG A 178 -10.65 11.82 13.07
C ARG A 178 -11.17 12.57 11.84
N ILE A 179 -11.92 11.90 10.96
CA ILE A 179 -12.57 12.54 9.81
C ILE A 179 -13.67 13.46 10.34
N MET A 180 -13.47 14.75 10.13
CA MET A 180 -14.41 15.80 10.51
C MET A 180 -15.54 15.91 9.49
N ASP A 181 -16.76 16.16 9.96
CA ASP A 181 -17.85 16.57 9.09
C ASP A 181 -17.64 18.04 8.69
N GLU A 182 -17.64 18.31 7.40
CA GLU A 182 -17.50 19.68 6.85
C GLU A 182 -18.86 20.41 6.80
N GLU A 183 -19.98 19.68 6.96
CA GLU A 183 -21.33 20.23 6.84
C GLU A 183 -22.02 20.31 8.22
N GLU A 184 -22.64 21.47 8.51
CA GLU A 184 -23.49 21.68 9.71
C GLU A 184 -24.85 20.97 9.64
N ARG A 185 -25.17 20.32 8.53
CA ARG A 185 -26.49 19.68 8.32
C ARG A 185 -26.52 18.29 8.96
N PRO A 186 -27.68 17.86 9.51
CA PRO A 186 -27.83 16.51 10.02
C PRO A 186 -27.79 15.52 8.85
N LEU A 187 -26.62 14.92 8.62
CA LEU A 187 -26.48 13.76 7.76
C LEU A 187 -26.99 12.51 8.50
N PRO A 188 -27.58 11.54 7.80
CA PRO A 188 -28.03 10.29 8.44
C PRO A 188 -26.87 9.45 8.99
N ARG A 189 -25.63 9.70 8.53
CA ARG A 189 -24.37 9.16 9.04
C ARG A 189 -23.26 10.19 8.84
N THR A 190 -22.30 10.21 9.76
CA THR A 190 -21.10 11.07 9.64
C THR A 190 -20.19 10.56 8.52
N ARG A 191 -19.29 11.42 8.02
CA ARG A 191 -18.26 11.01 7.04
C ARG A 191 -17.37 9.91 7.58
N SER A 192 -16.97 10.02 8.85
CA SER A 192 -16.21 9.00 9.59
C SER A 192 -16.92 7.64 9.57
N GLU A 193 -18.23 7.61 9.87
CA GLU A 193 -19.01 6.37 9.84
C GLU A 193 -19.08 5.74 8.45
N ASN A 194 -19.26 6.55 7.39
CA ASN A 194 -19.29 6.04 6.02
C ASN A 194 -17.93 5.45 5.61
N ALA A 195 -16.81 6.11 5.96
CA ALA A 195 -15.47 5.62 5.70
C ALA A 195 -15.16 4.33 6.47
N ARG A 196 -15.48 4.27 7.77
CA ARG A 196 -15.37 3.05 8.58
C ARG A 196 -16.17 1.91 7.99
N ARG A 197 -17.43 2.17 7.63
CA ARG A 197 -18.32 1.18 7.03
C ARG A 197 -17.75 0.63 5.74
N LEU A 198 -17.17 1.47 4.89
CA LEU A 198 -16.51 1.05 3.66
C LEU A 198 -15.36 0.07 3.95
N ILE A 199 -14.42 0.46 4.80
CA ILE A 199 -13.23 -0.35 5.12
C ILE A 199 -13.61 -1.65 5.83
N GLU A 200 -14.51 -1.59 6.82
CA GLU A 200 -14.94 -2.77 7.57
C GLU A 200 -15.69 -3.76 6.68
N SER A 201 -16.56 -3.26 5.79
CA SER A 201 -17.29 -4.10 4.85
C SER A 201 -16.34 -4.83 3.90
N TRP A 202 -15.38 -4.14 3.31
CA TRP A 202 -14.37 -4.76 2.46
C TRP A 202 -13.48 -5.75 3.22
N GLY A 203 -13.07 -5.41 4.44
CA GLY A 203 -12.35 -6.34 5.32
C GLY A 203 -13.13 -7.65 5.55
N LYS A 204 -14.45 -7.54 5.83
CA LYS A 204 -15.35 -8.70 5.99
C LYS A 204 -15.52 -9.50 4.69
N ILE A 205 -15.73 -8.83 3.55
CA ILE A 205 -15.85 -9.47 2.23
C ILE A 205 -14.58 -10.26 1.93
N PHE A 206 -13.41 -9.63 2.06
CA PHE A 206 -12.12 -10.24 1.78
C PHE A 206 -11.82 -11.42 2.71
N LYS A 207 -12.15 -11.28 4.00
CA LYS A 207 -11.99 -12.37 4.96
C LYS A 207 -12.88 -13.56 4.59
N ARG A 208 -14.13 -13.34 4.20
CA ARG A 208 -15.04 -14.40 3.78
C ARG A 208 -14.62 -15.06 2.47
N ILE A 209 -14.10 -14.30 1.51
CA ILE A 209 -13.50 -14.87 0.28
C ILE A 209 -12.28 -15.73 0.64
N LEU A 210 -11.44 -15.27 1.56
CA LEU A 210 -10.25 -15.99 2.01
C LEU A 210 -10.62 -17.31 2.71
N THR A 211 -11.61 -17.28 3.62
CA THR A 211 -12.05 -18.48 4.35
C THR A 211 -12.88 -19.44 3.49
N GLY A 212 -13.64 -18.92 2.53
CA GLY A 212 -14.41 -19.73 1.58
C GLY A 212 -13.59 -20.35 0.46
N SER A 213 -12.35 -19.87 0.23
CA SER A 213 -11.46 -20.38 -0.81
C SER A 213 -11.00 -21.81 -0.51
N LYS A 214 -11.30 -22.75 -1.40
CA LYS A 214 -10.84 -24.15 -1.34
C LYS A 214 -9.39 -24.36 -1.84
N ARG A 215 -8.70 -23.29 -2.24
CA ARG A 215 -7.34 -23.38 -2.80
C ARG A 215 -6.31 -23.73 -1.71
N LYS A 216 -5.26 -24.47 -2.11
CA LYS A 216 -4.13 -24.86 -1.23
C LYS A 216 -3.37 -23.66 -0.66
N GLU A 217 -3.27 -22.58 -1.43
CA GLU A 217 -2.68 -21.31 -0.99
C GLU A 217 -3.80 -20.28 -0.76
N LYS A 218 -3.95 -19.83 0.49
CA LYS A 218 -4.93 -18.82 0.87
C LYS A 218 -4.42 -17.44 0.45
N ARG A 219 -4.99 -16.89 -0.63
CA ARG A 219 -4.67 -15.55 -1.16
C ARG A 219 -5.81 -14.57 -0.90
N THR A 220 -5.47 -13.39 -0.43
CA THR A 220 -6.40 -12.30 -0.14
C THR A 220 -6.66 -11.47 -1.38
N VAL A 221 -7.94 -11.20 -1.67
CA VAL A 221 -8.29 -10.06 -2.51
C VAL A 221 -8.07 -8.83 -1.63
N SER A 222 -7.06 -8.01 -1.89
CA SER A 222 -6.83 -6.76 -1.13
C SER A 222 -7.17 -5.53 -1.95
N GLU A 223 -7.76 -5.72 -3.13
CA GLU A 223 -7.95 -4.68 -4.14
C GLU A 223 -9.29 -4.87 -4.82
N PHE A 224 -9.95 -3.75 -5.11
CA PHE A 224 -11.15 -3.72 -5.93
C PHE A 224 -11.06 -2.63 -6.98
N GLN A 225 -11.74 -2.85 -8.09
CA GLN A 225 -11.87 -1.89 -9.18
C GLN A 225 -13.34 -1.56 -9.37
N ILE A 226 -13.66 -0.28 -9.44
CA ILE A 226 -15.05 0.15 -9.62
C ILE A 226 -15.44 -0.03 -11.10
N ARG A 227 -16.71 -0.31 -11.37
CA ARG A 227 -17.32 -0.21 -12.70
C ARG A 227 -18.36 0.89 -12.66
N ASP A 228 -18.50 1.62 -13.77
CA ASP A 228 -19.41 2.77 -13.90
C ASP A 228 -19.22 3.82 -12.79
N ALA A 229 -17.97 4.22 -12.51
CA ALA A 229 -17.67 5.17 -11.42
C ALA A 229 -18.43 6.51 -11.51
N SER A 230 -18.92 6.90 -12.69
CA SER A 230 -19.79 8.06 -12.88
C SER A 230 -21.15 7.95 -12.17
N LYS A 231 -21.58 6.74 -11.79
CA LYS A 231 -22.81 6.48 -11.02
C LYS A 231 -22.61 6.51 -9.50
N LEU A 232 -21.38 6.75 -9.01
CA LEU A 232 -21.13 6.85 -7.57
C LEU A 232 -21.82 8.10 -7.01
N ASN A 233 -22.54 7.92 -5.91
CA ASN A 233 -23.13 9.06 -5.22
C ASN A 233 -22.04 9.81 -4.40
N ILE A 234 -22.34 11.06 -4.04
CA ILE A 234 -21.40 11.92 -3.31
C ILE A 234 -20.95 11.33 -1.97
N ARG A 235 -21.79 10.53 -1.30
CA ARG A 235 -21.44 9.91 0.00
C ARG A 235 -20.33 8.87 -0.18
N VAL A 236 -20.42 8.04 -1.22
CA VAL A 236 -19.39 7.04 -1.53
C VAL A 236 -18.11 7.72 -2.01
N LEU A 237 -18.21 8.75 -2.87
CA LEU A 237 -17.05 9.52 -3.31
C LEU A 237 -16.30 10.15 -2.14
N ASN A 238 -17.03 10.75 -1.20
CA ASN A 238 -16.44 11.30 0.03
C ASN A 238 -15.79 10.20 0.88
N ALA A 239 -16.46 9.06 1.08
CA ALA A 239 -15.88 7.94 1.82
C ALA A 239 -14.59 7.40 1.18
N LEU A 240 -14.56 7.22 -0.15
CA LEU A 240 -13.36 6.79 -0.89
C LEU A 240 -12.23 7.82 -0.76
N SER A 241 -12.55 9.11 -0.88
CA SER A 241 -11.61 10.22 -0.70
C SER A 241 -11.04 10.25 0.72
N ASP A 242 -11.90 10.14 1.73
CA ASP A 242 -11.51 10.15 3.15
C ASP A 242 -10.66 8.92 3.51
N CYS A 243 -11.03 7.74 3.01
CA CYS A 243 -10.22 6.54 3.16
C CYS A 243 -8.84 6.69 2.49
N THR A 244 -8.75 7.40 1.38
CA THR A 244 -7.47 7.66 0.69
C THR A 244 -6.62 8.66 1.48
N LYS A 245 -7.21 9.77 1.95
CA LYS A 245 -6.54 10.78 2.79
C LYS A 245 -6.03 10.19 4.11
N THR A 246 -6.83 9.33 4.74
CA THR A 246 -6.44 8.62 5.98
C THR A 246 -5.53 7.41 5.73
N ARG A 247 -5.13 7.17 4.47
CA ARG A 247 -4.23 6.08 4.04
C ARG A 247 -4.78 4.67 4.29
N THR A 248 -6.07 4.50 4.55
CA THR A 248 -6.71 3.17 4.69
C THR A 248 -6.98 2.53 3.33
N LEU A 249 -7.19 3.35 2.30
CA LEU A 249 -7.13 2.96 0.89
C LEU A 249 -5.97 3.64 0.18
N ARG A 250 -5.48 2.99 -0.88
CA ARG A 250 -4.48 3.53 -1.80
C ARG A 250 -5.00 3.44 -3.22
N VAL A 251 -4.74 4.46 -4.01
CA VAL A 251 -4.98 4.43 -5.45
C VAL A 251 -3.64 4.08 -6.11
N PRO A 252 -3.47 2.87 -6.67
CA PRO A 252 -2.22 2.50 -7.32
C PRO A 252 -2.05 3.33 -8.61
N LEU A 253 -0.85 3.85 -8.83
CA LEU A 253 -0.54 4.67 -10.02
C LEU A 253 -0.51 3.85 -11.32
N THR A 254 -0.21 2.55 -11.23
CA THR A 254 -0.24 1.65 -12.39
C THR A 254 -1.68 1.45 -12.86
N LYS A 255 -2.04 2.11 -13.96
CA LYS A 255 -3.27 1.81 -14.70
C LYS A 255 -3.10 0.49 -15.43
N ARG A 256 -3.32 -0.62 -14.72
CA ARG A 256 -3.27 -1.94 -15.36
C ARG A 256 -4.43 -2.05 -16.35
N ASN A 257 -4.13 -2.42 -17.60
CA ASN A 257 -5.15 -2.64 -18.62
C ASN A 257 -6.24 -3.60 -18.11
N PRO A 258 -7.53 -3.26 -18.25
CA PRO A 258 -8.62 -4.10 -17.77
C PRO A 258 -8.58 -5.46 -18.45
N GLN A 259 -8.90 -6.52 -17.71
CA GLN A 259 -8.95 -7.89 -18.24
C GLN A 259 -10.03 -8.03 -19.33
N ILE A 260 -11.03 -7.15 -19.33
CA ILE A 260 -12.11 -7.08 -20.32
C ILE A 260 -12.04 -5.71 -21.00
N LYS A 261 -11.69 -5.67 -22.29
CA LYS A 261 -11.59 -4.45 -23.12
C LYS A 261 -12.91 -3.65 -23.27
N ARG A 262 -14.02 -4.12 -22.69
CA ARG A 262 -15.35 -3.50 -22.82
C ARG A 262 -15.65 -2.43 -21.78
N ASN A 263 -14.93 -2.41 -20.66
CA ASN A 263 -15.17 -1.45 -19.59
C ASN A 263 -14.08 -0.38 -19.61
N ILE A 264 -14.49 0.88 -19.59
CA ILE A 264 -13.59 2.00 -19.36
C ILE A 264 -13.00 1.80 -17.95
N PRO A 265 -11.68 1.60 -17.80
CA PRO A 265 -11.10 1.35 -16.50
C PRO A 265 -11.33 2.56 -15.60
N SER A 266 -12.09 2.38 -14.52
CA SER A 266 -12.18 3.39 -13.47
C SER A 266 -11.14 3.17 -12.38
N ASP A 267 -11.16 4.04 -11.37
CA ASP A 267 -10.24 4.03 -10.24
C ASP A 267 -10.21 2.67 -9.53
N ARG A 268 -8.99 2.20 -9.27
CA ARG A 268 -8.70 1.01 -8.47
C ARG A 268 -8.33 1.46 -7.06
N TYR A 269 -8.77 0.68 -6.08
CA TYR A 269 -8.47 0.93 -4.69
C TYR A 269 -7.82 -0.32 -4.09
N GLU A 270 -6.70 -0.13 -3.41
CA GLU A 270 -5.98 -1.14 -2.63
C GLU A 270 -6.17 -0.85 -1.14
N LEU A 271 -6.55 -1.87 -0.37
CA LEU A 271 -6.55 -1.80 1.08
C LEU A 271 -5.11 -1.69 1.60
N HIS A 272 -4.85 -0.74 2.49
CA HIS A 272 -3.54 -0.65 3.13
C HIS A 272 -3.15 -1.98 3.77
N ARG A 273 -1.92 -2.45 3.50
CA ARG A 273 -1.52 -3.83 3.78
C ARG A 273 -1.48 -4.13 5.26
N LEU A 274 -1.15 -3.13 6.08
CA LEU A 274 -1.26 -3.18 7.53
C LEU A 274 -2.66 -3.62 8.04
N LEU A 275 -3.74 -3.25 7.34
CA LEU A 275 -5.10 -3.66 7.71
C LEU A 275 -5.34 -5.17 7.53
N CYS A 276 -4.45 -5.89 6.84
CA CYS A 276 -4.50 -7.35 6.79
C CYS A 276 -4.44 -7.95 8.20
N ALA A 277 -3.60 -7.40 9.08
CA ALA A 277 -3.47 -7.88 10.45
C ALA A 277 -4.76 -7.71 11.25
N ARG A 278 -5.45 -6.57 11.09
CA ARG A 278 -6.75 -6.31 11.74
C ARG A 278 -7.84 -7.27 11.28
N PHE A 279 -7.94 -7.51 9.97
CA PHE A 279 -8.99 -8.36 9.40
C PHE A 279 -8.60 -9.85 9.30
N GLY A 280 -7.40 -10.21 9.73
CA GLY A 280 -6.87 -11.59 9.63
C GLY A 280 -6.74 -12.06 8.18
N LEU A 281 -6.23 -11.22 7.30
CA LEU A 281 -6.08 -11.49 5.87
C LEU A 281 -4.66 -11.98 5.56
N SER A 282 -4.52 -12.88 4.59
CA SER A 282 -3.22 -13.30 4.06
C SER A 282 -2.48 -12.15 3.36
N LEU A 283 -1.16 -12.11 3.48
CA LEU A 283 -0.30 -11.22 2.69
C LEU A 283 -0.10 -11.73 1.25
N ALA A 284 -0.48 -12.97 0.92
CA ALA A 284 -0.48 -13.39 -0.48
C ALA A 284 -1.61 -12.68 -1.24
N ARG A 285 -1.28 -12.04 -2.36
CA ARG A 285 -2.22 -11.25 -3.17
C ARG A 285 -3.01 -12.11 -4.14
N ARG A 286 -4.29 -11.82 -4.29
CA ARG A 286 -5.18 -12.30 -5.35
C ARG A 286 -5.53 -11.15 -6.29
N TRP A 287 -5.91 -11.49 -7.52
CA TRP A 287 -6.38 -10.51 -8.50
C TRP A 287 -7.46 -9.58 -7.94
N PRO A 288 -7.44 -8.28 -8.30
CA PRO A 288 -8.50 -7.35 -7.99
C PRO A 288 -9.87 -7.90 -8.39
N LYS A 289 -10.89 -7.47 -7.65
CA LYS A 289 -12.28 -7.78 -7.98
C LYS A 289 -13.00 -6.54 -8.52
N GLU A 290 -13.70 -6.71 -9.63
CA GLU A 290 -14.54 -5.65 -10.21
C GLU A 290 -15.87 -5.55 -9.45
N VAL A 291 -16.29 -4.34 -9.10
CA VAL A 291 -17.54 -4.06 -8.37
C VAL A 291 -18.28 -2.90 -9.03
N ASP A 292 -19.60 -3.04 -9.23
CA ASP A 292 -20.39 -1.93 -9.76
C ASP A 292 -20.55 -0.82 -8.73
N ALA A 293 -20.58 0.43 -9.20
CA ALA A 293 -20.84 1.61 -8.37
C ALA A 293 -22.14 1.48 -7.55
N GLU A 294 -23.16 0.79 -8.08
CA GLU A 294 -24.44 0.53 -7.40
C GLU A 294 -24.25 -0.27 -6.11
N TRP A 295 -23.41 -1.31 -6.11
CA TRP A 295 -23.10 -2.09 -4.90
C TRP A 295 -22.44 -1.24 -3.82
N LEU A 296 -21.57 -0.31 -4.20
CA LEU A 296 -20.93 0.60 -3.26
C LEU A 296 -21.94 1.63 -2.70
N ASN A 297 -22.81 2.15 -3.56
CA ASN A 297 -23.90 3.04 -3.16
C ASN A 297 -24.83 2.35 -2.13
N GLU A 298 -25.22 1.10 -2.38
CA GLU A 298 -26.03 0.29 -1.48
C GLU A 298 -25.28 -0.04 -0.19
N LEU A 299 -24.00 -0.38 -0.26
CA LEU A 299 -23.20 -0.72 0.91
C LEU A 299 -23.15 0.43 1.93
N ILE A 300 -23.03 1.67 1.44
CA ILE A 300 -23.01 2.88 2.27
C ILE A 300 -24.42 3.37 2.61
N GLY A 301 -25.38 3.23 1.69
CA GLY A 301 -26.75 3.73 1.83
C GLY A 301 -27.68 2.83 2.65
N SER A 302 -27.49 1.51 2.63
CA SER A 302 -28.42 0.53 3.20
C SER A 302 -28.54 0.67 4.73
N GLU A 303 -29.69 0.30 5.28
CA GLU A 303 -29.88 0.08 6.72
C GLU A 303 -29.23 -1.22 7.19
N ASP A 304 -29.22 -2.25 6.32
CA ASP A 304 -28.59 -3.55 6.57
C ASP A 304 -27.39 -3.77 5.63
N PRO A 305 -26.15 -3.43 6.07
CA PRO A 305 -24.95 -3.71 5.29
C PRO A 305 -24.65 -5.20 5.19
N ALA A 306 -25.07 -6.01 6.17
CA ALA A 306 -24.67 -7.40 6.25
C ALA A 306 -25.24 -8.18 5.06
N LYS A 307 -26.48 -7.87 4.67
CA LYS A 307 -27.09 -8.42 3.46
C LYS A 307 -26.32 -8.06 2.19
N VAL A 308 -25.92 -6.79 2.01
CA VAL A 308 -25.14 -6.34 0.85
C VAL A 308 -23.77 -7.04 0.80
N ILE A 309 -23.09 -7.15 1.95
CA ILE A 309 -21.83 -7.88 2.10
C ILE A 309 -22.01 -9.36 1.71
N ASP A 310 -23.09 -10.02 2.17
CA ASP A 310 -23.38 -11.42 1.84
C ASP A 310 -23.57 -11.61 0.33
N GLU A 311 -24.35 -10.75 -0.32
CA GLU A 311 -24.63 -10.83 -1.75
C GLU A 311 -23.38 -10.56 -2.59
N LEU A 312 -22.62 -9.52 -2.26
CA LEU A 312 -21.38 -9.18 -2.95
C LEU A 312 -20.31 -10.26 -2.74
N THR A 313 -20.23 -10.84 -1.54
CA THR A 313 -19.34 -11.99 -1.27
C THR A 313 -19.73 -13.20 -2.14
N LYS A 314 -21.04 -13.51 -2.23
CA LYS A 314 -21.54 -14.61 -3.08
C LYS A 314 -21.21 -14.36 -4.55
N TYR A 315 -21.35 -13.11 -5.03
CA TYR A 315 -20.96 -12.72 -6.38
C TYR A 315 -19.48 -13.07 -6.64
N PHE A 316 -18.58 -12.65 -5.75
CA PHE A 316 -17.14 -12.92 -5.91
C PHE A 316 -16.74 -14.39 -5.81
N ILE A 317 -17.45 -15.19 -5.02
CA ILE A 317 -17.20 -16.64 -4.86
C ILE A 317 -17.77 -17.42 -6.06
N LYS A 318 -18.97 -17.07 -6.55
CA LYS A 318 -19.60 -17.76 -7.70
C LYS A 318 -18.81 -17.59 -9.00
N GLU A 319 -18.05 -16.50 -9.14
CA GLU A 319 -17.10 -16.29 -10.24
C GLU A 319 -15.86 -17.21 -10.22
N GLU A 320 -15.88 -18.38 -9.56
CA GLU A 320 -14.78 -19.36 -9.56
C GLU A 320 -14.38 -19.86 -10.97
N ASN A 321 -15.12 -19.51 -12.02
CA ASN A 321 -14.73 -19.67 -13.43
C ASN A 321 -13.83 -18.54 -13.99
N PHE A 322 -13.25 -17.68 -13.14
CA PHE A 322 -12.30 -16.64 -13.54
C PHE A 322 -10.84 -17.04 -13.22
N PRO A 323 -9.87 -16.82 -14.13
CA PRO A 323 -9.91 -15.84 -15.21
C PRO A 323 -10.75 -16.33 -16.40
N PRO A 324 -11.26 -15.44 -17.28
CA PRO A 324 -11.68 -15.88 -18.59
C PRO A 324 -10.52 -16.69 -19.16
N LYS A 325 -10.81 -17.78 -19.88
CA LYS A 325 -9.79 -18.41 -20.72
C LYS A 325 -9.08 -17.28 -21.45
N GLN A 326 -7.80 -17.05 -21.16
CA GLN A 326 -7.02 -16.13 -21.96
C GLN A 326 -7.23 -16.59 -23.40
N PRO A 327 -7.60 -15.71 -24.35
CA PRO A 327 -7.47 -16.10 -25.73
C PRO A 327 -6.02 -16.57 -25.87
N ALA A 328 -5.87 -17.83 -26.31
CA ALA A 328 -4.55 -18.41 -26.50
C ALA A 328 -3.74 -17.40 -27.32
N LEU A 329 -2.54 -17.05 -26.84
CA LEU A 329 -1.55 -16.30 -27.61
C LEU A 329 -1.05 -17.21 -28.76
N PHE A 330 -1.95 -17.50 -29.70
CA PHE A 330 -1.74 -18.23 -30.93
C PHE A 330 -2.74 -17.63 -31.92
N ASP A 331 -2.43 -16.43 -32.42
CA ASP A 331 -2.90 -15.90 -33.71
C ASP A 331 -2.35 -14.49 -33.98
N TYR A 332 -1.11 -14.20 -33.56
CA TYR A 332 -0.31 -13.24 -34.32
C TYR A 332 0.37 -14.03 -35.43
N GLY A 333 -0.41 -14.24 -36.48
CA GLY A 333 0.03 -14.85 -37.71
C GLY A 333 1.26 -14.15 -38.26
N GLU A 334 2.24 -14.98 -38.63
CA GLU A 334 2.94 -14.79 -39.89
C GLU A 334 1.93 -14.48 -41.00
N LYS A 335 2.23 -13.43 -41.75
CA LYS A 335 1.79 -13.02 -43.11
C LYS A 335 1.78 -11.49 -43.12
N THR A 336 2.67 -10.78 -43.80
CA THR A 336 3.54 -11.09 -44.95
C THR A 336 4.71 -10.13 -44.94
#